data_AF-A0A5K1E574-F1
#
_entry.id   AF-A0A5K1E574-F1
#
_cell.length_a   1.000
_cell.length_b   1.000
_cell.length_c   1.000
_cell.angle_alpha   90.00
_cell.angle_beta   90.00
_cell.angle_gamma   90.00
#
_symmetry.space_group_name_H-M   'P 1'
#
loop_
_entity.id
_entity.type
_entity.pdbx_description
1 polymer ?
#
loop_
_entity_poly.entity_id
_entity_poly.type
_entity_poly.pdbx_seq_one_letter_code
_entity_poly.pdbx_strand_id
1 'polypeptide(L)'
;MPASPFHLSALASFFLLSLLPTEAAAQVQALFIFGDSVVDCGNNDYLPGSTATADFLPYGIDLPAVTGRYTNARTVADILGELLGIEHFVACSRDPNTKGQRILNGVNYASAGTGILEWTGRG
;
A
#
# COMPACT_ATOMS: atom_id res chain seq x y z
N MET A 1 -8.59 -31.16 -45.31
CA MET A 1 -7.15 -31.23 -45.64
C MET A 1 -6.38 -31.29 -44.34
N PRO A 2 -5.47 -32.26 -44.13
CA PRO A 2 -4.67 -32.32 -42.91
C PRO A 2 -3.75 -31.10 -42.82
N ALA A 3 -3.57 -30.55 -41.62
CA ALA A 3 -2.64 -29.44 -41.39
C ALA A 3 -1.21 -29.86 -41.75
N SER A 4 -0.44 -28.97 -42.35
CA SER A 4 0.95 -29.26 -42.72
C SER A 4 1.81 -29.49 -41.46
N PRO A 5 2.83 -30.36 -41.52
CA PRO A 5 3.67 -30.70 -40.37
C PRO A 5 4.38 -29.48 -39.75
N PHE A 6 4.58 -28.42 -40.54
CA PHE A 6 5.13 -27.15 -40.07
C PHE A 6 4.22 -26.47 -39.02
N HIS A 7 2.90 -26.49 -39.20
CA HIS A 7 1.96 -25.88 -38.25
C HIS A 7 1.90 -26.66 -36.93
N LEU A 8 1.98 -28.00 -36.96
CA LEU A 8 2.03 -28.80 -35.73
C LEU A 8 3.31 -28.56 -34.93
N SER A 9 4.46 -28.46 -35.60
CA SER A 9 5.74 -28.18 -34.93
C SER A 9 5.78 -26.80 -34.29
N ALA A 10 5.21 -25.79 -34.96
CA ALA A 10 5.12 -24.42 -34.46
C ALA A 10 4.17 -24.33 -33.25
N LEU A 11 3.02 -25.00 -33.30
CA LEU A 11 2.07 -25.08 -32.18
C LEU A 11 2.67 -25.81 -30.98
N ALA A 12 3.35 -26.93 -31.22
CA ALA A 12 4.04 -27.67 -30.17
C ALA A 12 5.15 -26.82 -29.51
N SER A 13 5.91 -26.06 -30.32
CA SER A 13 6.96 -25.17 -29.81
C SER A 13 6.38 -23.99 -29.02
N PHE A 14 5.27 -23.38 -29.48
CA PHE A 14 4.57 -22.34 -28.74
C PHE A 14 4.02 -22.85 -27.40
N PHE A 15 3.45 -24.04 -27.41
CA PHE A 15 2.96 -24.70 -26.20
C PHE A 15 4.11 -25.00 -25.23
N LEU A 16 5.23 -25.55 -25.73
CA LEU A 16 6.42 -25.81 -24.91
C LEU A 16 7.02 -24.52 -24.32
N LEU A 17 7.02 -23.43 -25.09
CA LEU A 17 7.51 -22.12 -24.65
C LEU A 17 6.59 -21.50 -23.59
N SER A 18 5.28 -21.73 -23.68
CA SER A 18 4.30 -21.27 -22.67
C SER A 18 4.38 -22.02 -21.34
N LEU A 19 5.00 -23.20 -21.34
CA LEU A 19 5.25 -24.02 -20.14
C LEU A 19 6.56 -23.66 -19.44
N LEU A 20 7.38 -22.78 -20.02
CA LEU A 20 8.57 -22.29 -19.34
C LEU A 20 8.12 -21.51 -18.09
N PRO A 21 8.68 -21.81 -16.91
CA PRO A 21 8.38 -21.03 -15.71
C PRO A 21 8.83 -19.60 -15.95
N THR A 22 7.89 -18.66 -15.92
CA THR A 22 8.21 -17.25 -15.79
C THR A 22 8.78 -17.04 -14.40
N GLU A 23 9.90 -16.31 -14.29
CA GLU A 23 10.30 -15.78 -12.99
C GLU A 23 9.17 -14.87 -12.51
N ALA A 24 8.35 -15.37 -11.58
CA ALA A 24 7.41 -14.53 -10.89
C ALA A 24 8.22 -13.45 -10.18
N ALA A 25 7.93 -12.18 -10.49
CA ALA A 25 8.54 -11.07 -9.76
C ALA A 25 8.34 -11.31 -8.26
N ALA A 26 9.40 -11.10 -7.47
CA ALA A 26 9.34 -11.31 -6.03
C ALA A 26 8.20 -10.46 -5.44
N GLN A 27 7.12 -11.12 -5.01
CA GLN A 27 5.98 -10.45 -4.42
C GLN A 27 6.31 -10.01 -2.99
N VAL A 28 6.14 -8.73 -2.71
CA VAL A 28 6.28 -8.22 -1.34
C VAL A 28 5.09 -8.72 -0.52
N GLN A 29 5.38 -9.48 0.53
CA GLN A 29 4.35 -10.03 1.42
C GLN A 29 3.77 -8.99 2.38
N ALA A 30 4.59 -8.03 2.82
CA ALA A 30 4.17 -7.02 3.79
C ALA A 30 4.99 -5.74 3.69
N LEU A 31 4.36 -4.60 3.98
CA LEU A 31 5.02 -3.30 4.07
C LEU A 31 4.81 -2.67 5.45
N PHE A 32 5.89 -2.40 6.17
CA PHE A 32 5.87 -1.73 7.47
C PHE A 32 6.36 -0.30 7.30
N ILE A 33 5.52 0.67 7.64
CA ILE A 33 5.75 2.08 7.34
C ILE A 33 5.96 2.84 8.64
N PHE A 34 7.02 3.66 8.68
CA PHE A 34 7.33 4.56 9.79
C PHE A 34 7.61 5.94 9.21
N GLY A 35 7.19 6.99 9.90
CA GLY A 35 7.40 8.36 9.46
C GLY A 35 6.43 9.35 10.09
N ASP A 36 6.28 10.48 9.43
CA ASP A 36 5.44 11.60 9.85
C ASP A 36 4.19 11.73 8.97
N SER A 37 3.63 12.93 8.89
CA SER A 37 2.46 13.27 8.07
C SER A 37 2.59 12.87 6.60
N VAL A 38 3.80 12.82 6.04
CA VAL A 38 4.01 12.49 4.61
C VAL A 38 3.56 11.08 4.27
N VAL A 39 3.59 10.17 5.24
CA VAL A 39 3.23 8.76 5.08
C VAL A 39 2.18 8.29 6.10
N ASP A 40 1.63 9.20 6.90
CA ASP A 40 0.55 8.90 7.85
C ASP A 40 -0.73 8.50 7.09
N CYS A 41 -1.31 7.37 7.48
CA CYS A 41 -2.52 6.83 6.90
C CYS A 41 -3.80 7.25 7.65
N GLY A 42 -3.67 8.07 8.70
CA GLY A 42 -4.76 8.47 9.62
C GLY A 42 -4.58 7.96 11.04
N ASN A 43 -3.36 7.60 11.47
CA ASN A 43 -3.12 7.14 12.84
C ASN A 43 -3.46 8.21 13.87
N ASN A 44 -3.26 9.48 13.53
CA ASN A 44 -3.48 10.58 14.46
C ASN A 44 -4.95 10.81 14.83
N ASP A 45 -5.89 10.39 13.98
CA ASP A 45 -7.34 10.49 14.26
C ASP A 45 -7.75 9.62 15.46
N TYR A 46 -6.93 8.63 15.79
CA TYR A 46 -7.11 7.72 16.91
C TYR A 46 -6.20 8.04 18.11
N LEU A 47 -5.40 9.11 18.05
CA LEU A 47 -4.54 9.56 19.15
C LEU A 47 -5.31 10.51 20.07
N PRO A 48 -5.53 10.14 21.36
CA PRO A 48 -6.25 11.00 22.29
C PRO A 48 -5.57 12.35 22.47
N GLY A 49 -6.30 13.43 22.22
CA GLY A 49 -5.81 14.80 22.38
C GLY A 49 -4.89 15.28 21.25
N SER A 50 -4.79 14.55 20.13
CA SER A 50 -4.06 15.02 18.96
C SER A 50 -4.75 16.22 18.33
N THR A 51 -3.99 17.29 18.08
CA THR A 51 -4.40 18.44 17.27
C THR A 51 -3.89 18.35 15.83
N ALA A 52 -2.93 17.46 15.59
CA ALA A 52 -2.45 17.13 14.26
C ALA A 52 -3.33 16.00 13.71
N THR A 53 -4.54 16.32 13.22
CA THR A 53 -5.38 15.40 12.44
C THR A 53 -5.56 15.91 11.01
N ALA A 54 -6.05 15.03 10.13
CA ALA A 54 -6.41 15.37 8.74
C ALA A 54 -7.73 14.71 8.33
N ASP A 55 -8.67 14.57 9.27
CA ASP A 55 -9.99 13.98 9.13
C ASP A 55 -11.05 14.97 8.62
N PHE A 56 -10.63 15.98 7.85
CA PHE A 56 -11.49 17.05 7.35
C PHE A 56 -11.08 17.51 5.95
N LEU A 57 -12.01 18.11 5.21
CA LEU A 57 -11.73 18.63 3.87
C LEU A 57 -10.68 19.76 3.91
N PRO A 58 -9.76 19.84 2.93
CA PRO A 58 -9.78 19.13 1.64
C PRO A 58 -9.10 17.75 1.66
N TYR A 59 -8.60 17.27 2.80
CA TYR A 59 -7.90 16.00 2.86
C TYR A 59 -8.82 14.84 2.50
N GLY A 60 -8.33 13.94 1.64
CA GLY A 60 -9.12 12.83 1.10
C GLY A 60 -10.20 13.20 0.08
N ILE A 61 -10.25 14.44 -0.47
CA ILE A 61 -11.26 14.81 -1.48
C ILE A 61 -11.20 13.97 -2.77
N ASP A 62 -10.03 13.42 -3.10
CA ASP A 62 -9.82 12.51 -4.24
C ASP A 62 -9.89 11.03 -3.83
N LEU A 63 -10.29 10.74 -2.59
CA LEU A 63 -10.59 9.40 -2.06
C LEU A 63 -12.11 9.26 -1.81
N PRO A 64 -12.63 8.03 -1.65
CA PRO A 64 -14.07 7.82 -1.37
C PRO A 64 -14.58 8.47 -0.06
N ALA A 65 -13.69 8.80 0.87
CA ALA A 65 -13.99 9.47 2.13
C ALA A 65 -12.74 10.19 2.67
N VAL A 66 -12.92 11.06 3.66
CA VAL A 66 -11.82 11.56 4.50
C VAL A 66 -11.16 10.38 5.23
N THR A 67 -9.82 10.31 5.23
CA THR A 67 -9.09 9.14 5.77
C THR A 67 -8.02 9.49 6.81
N GLY A 68 -7.81 10.76 7.15
CA GLY A 68 -6.72 11.18 8.03
C GLY A 68 -5.35 11.28 7.36
N ARG A 69 -5.27 11.06 6.04
CA ARG A 69 -4.05 11.30 5.23
C ARG A 69 -3.86 12.78 4.98
N TYR A 70 -2.64 13.29 5.13
CA TYR A 70 -2.27 14.69 4.87
C TYR A 70 -2.11 15.00 3.37
N THR A 71 -3.07 14.57 2.58
CA THR A 71 -3.15 14.78 1.14
C THR A 71 -4.61 14.68 0.69
N ASN A 72 -4.93 15.23 -0.48
CA ASN A 72 -6.23 15.04 -1.11
C ASN A 72 -6.47 13.57 -1.51
N ALA A 73 -5.40 12.81 -1.75
CA ALA A 73 -5.45 11.50 -2.38
C ALA A 73 -4.62 10.45 -1.61
N ARG A 74 -3.89 9.61 -2.34
CA ARG A 74 -2.95 8.61 -1.82
C ARG A 74 -1.65 9.28 -1.34
N THR A 75 -1.08 8.79 -0.24
CA THR A 75 0.29 9.13 0.19
C THR A 75 1.30 8.42 -0.71
N VAL A 76 2.58 8.82 -0.62
CA VAL A 76 3.66 8.10 -1.31
C VAL A 76 3.76 6.63 -0.86
N ALA A 77 3.43 6.33 0.40
CA ALA A 77 3.44 4.97 0.91
C ALA A 77 2.29 4.13 0.37
N ASP A 78 1.12 4.72 0.14
CA ASP A 78 0.00 4.02 -0.51
C ASP A 78 0.34 3.67 -1.97
N ILE A 79 0.94 4.62 -2.70
CA ILE A 79 1.39 4.41 -4.09
C ILE A 79 2.46 3.31 -4.12
N LEU A 80 3.42 3.34 -3.19
CA LEU A 80 4.44 2.30 -3.09
C LEU A 80 3.82 0.93 -2.80
N GLY A 81 2.86 0.83 -1.88
CA GLY A 81 2.16 -0.43 -1.59
C GLY A 81 1.46 -1.01 -2.82
N GLU A 82 0.80 -0.17 -3.61
CA GLU A 82 0.17 -0.56 -4.88
C GLU A 82 1.20 -1.07 -5.90
N LEU A 83 2.31 -0.35 -6.08
CA LEU A 83 3.40 -0.77 -6.98
C LEU A 83 4.06 -2.09 -6.54
N LEU A 84 4.03 -2.40 -5.24
CA LEU A 84 4.54 -3.64 -4.67
C LEU A 84 3.52 -4.79 -4.70
N GLY A 85 2.32 -4.56 -5.24
CA GLY A 85 1.28 -5.58 -5.37
C GLY A 85 0.49 -5.86 -4.08
N ILE A 86 0.49 -4.94 -3.13
CA ILE A 86 -0.36 -5.02 -1.94
C ILE A 86 -1.78 -4.58 -2.31
N GLU A 87 -2.74 -5.50 -2.26
CA GLU A 87 -4.11 -5.29 -2.77
C GLU A 87 -4.89 -4.18 -2.06
N HIS A 88 -4.51 -3.84 -0.83
CA HIS A 88 -5.20 -2.87 0.02
C HIS A 88 -4.21 -1.89 0.63
N PHE A 89 -4.69 -0.71 1.00
CA PHE A 89 -3.88 0.20 1.82
C PHE A 89 -3.39 -0.50 3.08
N VAL A 90 -2.11 -0.27 3.39
CA VAL A 90 -1.48 -0.79 4.60
C VAL A 90 -2.25 -0.27 5.81
N ALA A 91 -2.61 -1.16 6.73
CA ALA A 91 -3.49 -0.85 7.85
C ALA A 91 -2.84 0.14 8.83
N CYS A 92 -3.62 1.11 9.31
CA CYS A 92 -3.16 2.07 10.32
C CYS A 92 -3.02 1.42 11.69
N SER A 93 -1.84 1.51 12.29
CA SER A 93 -1.55 0.90 13.60
C SER A 93 -2.52 1.29 14.72
N ARG A 94 -3.09 2.49 14.67
CA ARG A 94 -3.98 3.03 15.71
C ARG A 94 -5.47 2.83 15.43
N ASP A 95 -5.85 2.38 14.23
CA ASP A 95 -7.25 1.99 13.95
C ASP A 95 -7.63 0.79 14.84
N PRO A 96 -8.71 0.89 15.66
CA PRO A 96 -9.16 -0.20 16.55
C PRO A 96 -9.43 -1.52 15.82
N ASN A 97 -9.69 -1.47 14.52
CA ASN A 97 -9.95 -2.61 13.67
C ASN A 97 -8.67 -3.24 13.11
N THR A 98 -7.48 -2.66 13.31
CA THR A 98 -6.20 -3.19 12.80
C THR A 98 -5.73 -4.37 13.64
N LYS A 99 -6.36 -5.53 13.42
CA LYS A 99 -6.14 -6.77 14.14
C LYS A 99 -6.30 -7.97 13.20
N GLY A 100 -5.81 -9.14 13.64
CA GLY A 100 -6.03 -10.41 12.93
C GLY A 100 -5.43 -10.40 11.51
N GLN A 101 -6.24 -10.70 10.50
CA GLN A 101 -5.75 -10.77 9.11
C GLN A 101 -5.32 -9.41 8.54
N ARG A 102 -5.81 -8.28 9.09
CA ARG A 102 -5.48 -6.94 8.57
C ARG A 102 -4.02 -6.54 8.76
N ILE A 103 -3.27 -7.21 9.63
CA ILE A 103 -1.84 -6.94 9.85
C ILE A 103 -0.92 -7.81 8.97
N LEU A 104 -1.47 -8.78 8.24
CA LEU A 104 -0.65 -9.75 7.48
C LEU A 104 0.10 -9.11 6.32
N ASN A 105 -0.47 -8.05 5.73
CA ASN A 105 0.14 -7.30 4.63
C ASN A 105 1.00 -6.11 5.14
N GLY A 106 1.28 -6.06 6.44
CA GLY A 106 2.03 -4.99 7.09
C GLY A 106 1.16 -3.95 7.77
N VAL A 107 1.82 -3.00 8.44
CA VAL A 107 1.20 -1.98 9.30
C VAL A 107 1.91 -0.64 9.14
N ASN A 108 1.12 0.42 9.09
CA ASN A 108 1.62 1.79 9.05
C ASN A 108 1.59 2.41 10.45
N TYR A 109 2.78 2.73 10.97
CA TYR A 109 3.04 3.34 12.28
C TYR A 109 3.39 4.83 12.19
N ALA A 110 3.32 5.43 10.99
CA ALA A 110 3.58 6.84 10.83
C ALA A 110 2.56 7.69 11.59
N SER A 111 3.00 8.84 12.10
CA SER A 111 2.14 9.73 12.88
C SER A 111 2.54 11.16 12.63
N ALA A 112 1.58 11.99 12.23
CA ALA A 112 1.84 13.41 11.99
C ALA A 112 2.32 14.13 13.25
N GLY A 113 3.25 15.07 13.06
CA GLY A 113 3.92 15.76 14.16
C GLY A 113 4.98 14.90 14.87
N THR A 114 5.30 13.71 14.38
CA THR A 114 6.52 13.02 14.87
C THR A 114 7.77 13.65 14.28
N GLY A 115 8.88 13.52 15.01
CA GLY A 115 10.18 14.00 14.60
C GLY A 115 11.29 13.17 15.24
N ILE A 116 12.49 13.22 14.66
CA ILE A 116 13.64 12.44 15.15
C ILE A 116 14.23 13.06 16.43
N LEU A 117 14.20 14.38 16.53
CA LEU A 117 14.77 15.14 17.64
C LEU A 117 13.66 15.59 18.58
N GLU A 118 13.99 15.79 19.86
CA GLU A 118 13.01 16.19 20.89
C GLU A 118 12.28 17.51 20.58
N TRP A 119 12.88 18.37 19.74
CA TRP A 119 12.31 19.66 19.35
C TRP A 119 11.61 19.63 17.99
N THR A 120 11.76 18.57 17.20
CA THR A 120 11.02 18.42 15.95
C THR A 120 9.65 17.82 16.24
N GLY A 121 8.58 18.40 15.67
CA GLY A 121 7.23 17.86 15.84
C GLY A 121 6.46 18.35 17.07
N ARG A 122 6.98 19.35 17.80
CA ARG A 122 6.22 20.04 18.86
C ARG A 122 5.15 20.95 18.24
N GLY A 123 4.02 20.36 17.84
CA GLY A 123 2.77 21.05 17.54
C GLY A 123 1.98 21.37 18.79
#